data_AF-A0AA41SG36-F1
#
_entry.id   AF-A0AA41SG36-F1
#
_cell.length_a   1.000
_cell.length_b   1.000
_cell.length_c   1.000
_cell.angle_alpha   90.00
_cell.angle_beta   90.00
_cell.angle_gamma   90.00
#
_symmetry.space_group_name_H-M   'P 1'
#
loop_
_entity.id
_entity.type
_entity.pdbx_description
1 polymer ?
#
loop_
_entity_poly.entity_id
_entity_poly.type
_entity_poly.pdbx_seq_one_letter_code
_entity_poly.pdbx_strand_id
1 'polypeptide(L)'
;MFTLQVLALRDKGSADATDELYSIACGPDSRVKSYSGCVVNGVRFFTKSRDDIRTTQNIGLVVDGEHEGKPISFYGILSDIIELQYLFPYKVTLFKCEWFDLDPKKKRVIKDHNLTCIDVSGRWYKDDPFVLADGQQAQQVFYLDDYKFGSKWKVAEKMEHRHLWDVPELEEIEETETYRTTEEAYQHNEV
;
A
#
# COMPACT_ATOMS: atom_id res chain seq x y z
N MET A 1 13.94 0.63 25.40
CA MET A 1 14.52 -0.71 25.68
C MET A 1 15.25 -1.24 24.45
N PHE A 2 14.63 -1.28 23.27
CA PHE A 2 15.24 -1.72 22.00
C PHE A 2 16.58 -1.05 21.65
N THR A 3 16.62 0.29 21.52
CA THR A 3 17.84 1.01 21.10
C THR A 3 19.04 0.71 22.00
N LEU A 4 18.86 0.74 23.33
CA LEU A 4 19.94 0.47 24.28
C LEU A 4 20.53 -0.95 24.12
N GLN A 5 19.69 -1.94 23.82
CA GLN A 5 20.13 -3.31 23.62
C GLN A 5 20.95 -3.46 22.34
N VAL A 6 20.51 -2.84 21.23
CA VAL A 6 21.23 -2.87 19.96
C VAL A 6 22.58 -2.15 20.06
N LEU A 7 22.62 -0.99 20.73
CA LEU A 7 23.87 -0.27 20.99
C LEU A 7 24.85 -1.12 21.81
N ALA A 8 24.38 -1.78 22.87
CA ALA A 8 25.23 -2.63 23.71
C ALA A 8 25.76 -3.87 22.95
N LEU A 9 24.99 -4.43 22.02
CA LEU A 9 25.46 -5.53 21.16
C LEU A 9 26.50 -5.04 20.15
N ARG A 10 26.31 -3.84 19.59
CA ARG A 10 27.26 -3.18 18.68
C ARG A 10 28.59 -2.91 19.35
N ASP A 11 28.57 -2.38 20.57
CA ASP A 11 29.78 -2.08 21.36
C ASP A 11 30.57 -3.35 21.71
N LYS A 12 29.88 -4.48 21.85
CA LYS A 12 30.50 -5.80 22.06
C LYS A 12 31.01 -6.46 20.78
N GLY A 13 30.81 -5.84 19.61
CA GLY A 13 31.15 -6.40 18.31
C GLY A 13 30.33 -7.65 17.96
N SER A 14 29.11 -7.78 18.49
CA SER A 14 28.25 -8.92 18.15
C SER A 14 27.84 -8.88 16.68
N ALA A 15 27.90 -10.03 16.01
CA ALA A 15 27.41 -10.19 14.64
C ALA A 15 25.89 -9.94 14.52
N ASP A 16 25.14 -10.07 15.62
CA ASP A 16 23.69 -9.83 15.64
C ASP A 16 23.34 -8.33 15.49
N ALA A 17 24.31 -7.43 15.75
CA ALA A 17 24.12 -5.98 15.61
C ALA A 17 24.45 -5.52 14.19
N THR A 18 23.74 -6.06 13.20
CA THR A 18 23.92 -5.72 11.78
C THR A 18 23.76 -4.21 11.54
N ASP A 19 24.28 -3.72 10.42
CA ASP A 19 24.16 -2.30 10.06
C ASP A 19 22.71 -1.87 9.91
N GLU A 20 21.83 -2.73 9.39
CA GLU A 20 20.39 -2.49 9.29
C GLU A 20 19.77 -2.30 10.68
N LEU A 21 20.01 -3.27 11.59
CA LEU A 21 19.42 -3.25 12.93
C LEU A 21 19.93 -2.05 13.74
N TYR A 22 21.22 -1.77 13.65
CA TYR A 22 21.83 -0.60 14.27
C TYR A 22 21.26 0.71 13.70
N SER A 23 21.09 0.79 12.38
CA SER A 23 20.54 1.96 11.71
C SER A 23 19.09 2.24 12.15
N ILE A 24 18.25 1.20 12.24
CA ILE A 24 16.88 1.32 12.77
C ILE A 24 16.89 1.76 14.23
N ALA A 25 17.79 1.21 15.06
CA ALA A 25 17.90 1.55 16.47
C ALA A 25 18.30 3.02 16.71
N CYS A 26 19.15 3.58 15.85
CA CYS A 26 19.53 5.00 15.85
C CYS A 26 18.40 5.92 15.38
N GLY A 27 17.47 5.40 14.58
CA GLY A 27 16.38 6.17 13.99
C GLY A 27 16.81 6.94 12.73
N PRO A 28 15.85 7.56 12.04
CA PRO A 28 16.12 8.33 10.82
C PRO A 28 16.75 9.69 11.13
N ASP A 29 17.38 10.28 10.11
CA ASP A 29 17.74 11.71 10.08
C ASP A 29 16.47 12.55 10.36
N SER A 30 16.62 13.60 11.15
CA SER A 30 15.51 14.49 11.52
C SER A 30 15.00 15.32 10.34
N ARG A 31 15.78 15.40 9.26
CA ARG A 31 15.37 16.00 7.99
C ARG A 31 14.75 14.94 7.11
N VAL A 32 13.69 15.34 6.41
CA VAL A 32 12.98 14.49 5.47
C VAL A 32 13.03 15.09 4.08
N LYS A 33 13.01 14.24 3.05
CA LYS A 33 12.80 14.68 1.67
C LYS A 33 11.34 14.44 1.29
N SER A 34 10.72 15.41 0.63
CA SER A 34 9.37 15.29 0.08
C SER A 34 9.43 15.26 -1.45
N TYR A 35 8.56 14.44 -2.04
CA TYR A 35 8.44 14.28 -3.48
C TYR A 35 7.00 14.45 -3.93
N SER A 36 6.80 15.01 -5.12
CA SER A 36 5.48 15.16 -5.73
C SER A 36 5.03 13.94 -6.53
N GLY A 37 5.90 12.93 -6.65
CA GLY A 37 5.56 11.65 -7.27
C GLY A 37 6.69 10.64 -7.20
N CYS A 38 6.34 9.37 -7.32
CA CYS A 38 7.28 8.26 -7.34
C CYS A 38 6.75 7.11 -8.21
N VAL A 39 7.59 6.09 -8.39
CA VAL A 39 7.20 4.81 -8.98
C VAL A 39 7.47 3.73 -7.95
N VAL A 40 6.44 2.95 -7.60
CA VAL A 40 6.52 1.80 -6.69
C VAL A 40 6.05 0.58 -7.46
N ASN A 41 6.89 -0.45 -7.58
CA ASN A 41 6.60 -1.67 -8.33
C ASN A 41 6.03 -1.41 -9.74
N GLY A 42 6.60 -0.44 -10.47
CA GLY A 42 6.15 -0.06 -11.82
C GLY A 42 4.90 0.83 -11.87
N VAL A 43 4.24 1.07 -10.73
CA VAL A 43 3.05 1.91 -10.61
C VAL A 43 3.43 3.33 -10.24
N ARG A 44 2.88 4.31 -10.96
CA ARG A 44 3.12 5.74 -10.70
C ARG A 44 2.16 6.25 -9.65
N PHE A 45 2.69 6.94 -8.65
CA PHE A 45 1.90 7.67 -7.65
C PHE A 45 2.25 9.15 -7.71
N PHE A 46 1.24 10.02 -7.63
CA PHE A 46 1.40 11.47 -7.58
C PHE A 46 0.69 12.05 -6.36
N THR A 47 1.26 13.12 -5.82
CA THR A 47 0.58 13.90 -4.78
C THR A 47 -0.62 14.62 -5.39
N LYS A 48 -1.67 14.82 -4.58
CA LYS A 48 -2.86 15.57 -4.98
C LYS A 48 -2.53 16.89 -5.67
N SER A 49 -1.63 17.68 -5.07
CA SER A 49 -1.20 18.98 -5.60
C SER A 49 -0.61 18.91 -7.01
N ARG A 50 0.07 17.81 -7.36
CA ARG A 50 0.64 17.60 -8.69
C ARG A 50 -0.39 17.10 -9.70
N ASP A 51 -1.34 16.31 -9.23
CA ASP A 51 -2.39 15.72 -10.06
C ASP A 51 -3.49 16.74 -10.42
N ASP A 52 -3.79 17.70 -9.52
CA ASP A 52 -4.79 18.76 -9.74
C ASP A 52 -4.48 19.62 -11.00
N ILE A 53 -3.25 19.60 -11.52
CA ILE A 53 -2.82 20.28 -12.76
C ILE A 53 -2.70 19.32 -13.96
N ARG A 54 -3.24 18.11 -13.88
CA ARG A 54 -3.16 17.03 -14.89
C ARG A 54 -4.54 16.45 -15.18
N THR A 55 -4.65 15.73 -16.29
CA THR A 55 -5.87 15.03 -16.70
C THR A 55 -5.94 13.57 -16.23
N THR A 56 -4.81 13.02 -15.76
CA THR A 56 -4.70 11.65 -15.24
C THR A 56 -4.84 11.65 -13.73
N GLN A 57 -5.48 10.64 -13.13
CA GLN A 57 -5.55 10.49 -11.68
C GLN A 57 -4.59 9.37 -11.23
N ASN A 58 -3.55 9.74 -10.47
CA ASN A 58 -2.64 8.78 -9.81
C ASN A 58 -2.48 9.09 -8.32
N ILE A 59 -3.54 9.62 -7.71
CA ILE A 59 -3.55 10.10 -6.32
C ILE A 59 -4.23 9.13 -5.38
N GLY A 60 -5.11 8.27 -5.87
CA GLY A 60 -5.90 7.38 -5.04
C GLY A 60 -5.12 6.12 -4.70
N LEU A 61 -5.27 5.68 -3.46
CA LEU A 61 -4.75 4.40 -3.02
C LEU A 61 -5.69 3.71 -2.05
N VAL A 62 -5.49 2.40 -1.91
CA VAL A 62 -6.09 1.57 -0.89
C VAL A 62 -5.04 0.73 -0.20
N VAL A 63 -5.17 0.62 1.11
CA VAL A 63 -4.34 -0.23 1.97
C VAL A 63 -5.25 -1.10 2.81
N ASP A 64 -5.02 -2.42 2.80
CA ASP A 64 -5.74 -3.33 3.68
C ASP A 64 -5.09 -3.31 5.08
N GLY A 65 -5.91 -3.29 6.12
CA GLY A 65 -5.46 -3.26 7.50
C GLY A 65 -6.58 -3.59 8.48
N GLU A 66 -6.49 -3.09 9.70
CA GLU A 66 -7.44 -3.40 10.78
C GLU A 66 -7.93 -2.14 11.49
N HIS A 67 -9.23 -2.10 11.81
CA HIS A 67 -9.84 -1.09 12.68
C HIS A 67 -10.73 -1.77 13.71
N GLU A 68 -10.47 -1.55 15.00
CA GLU A 68 -11.21 -2.16 16.12
C GLU A 68 -11.31 -3.70 16.02
N GLY A 69 -10.21 -4.40 15.68
CA GLY A 69 -10.20 -5.86 15.58
C GLY A 69 -10.87 -6.41 14.32
N LYS A 70 -11.17 -5.56 13.33
CA LYS A 70 -11.85 -5.95 12.09
C LYS A 70 -11.04 -5.57 10.86
N PRO A 71 -10.84 -6.48 9.91
CA PRO A 71 -10.24 -6.16 8.62
C PRO A 71 -11.03 -5.06 7.90
N ILE A 72 -10.31 -4.06 7.38
CA ILE A 72 -10.88 -2.97 6.60
C ILE A 72 -9.88 -2.52 5.52
N SER A 73 -10.40 -2.10 4.38
CA SER A 73 -9.62 -1.42 3.35
C SER A 73 -9.70 0.09 3.57
N PHE A 74 -8.56 0.71 3.88
CA PHE A 74 -8.42 2.15 4.00
C PHE A 74 -8.25 2.77 2.62
N TYR A 75 -9.23 3.55 2.18
CA TYR A 75 -9.14 4.32 0.94
C TYR A 75 -8.71 5.75 1.25
N GLY A 76 -7.80 6.29 0.46
CA GLY A 76 -7.29 7.63 0.69
C GLY A 76 -6.70 8.30 -0.54
N ILE A 77 -6.35 9.57 -0.35
CA ILE A 77 -5.68 10.39 -1.35
C ILE A 77 -4.24 10.65 -0.90
N LEU A 78 -3.28 10.40 -1.78
CA LEU A 78 -1.88 10.70 -1.56
C LEU A 78 -1.65 12.21 -1.52
N SER A 79 -1.25 12.71 -0.36
CA SER A 79 -1.00 14.14 -0.13
C SER A 79 0.49 14.50 -0.20
N ASP A 80 1.36 13.60 0.24
CA ASP A 80 2.81 13.79 0.25
C ASP A 80 3.53 12.43 0.16
N ILE A 81 4.75 12.43 -0.35
CA ILE A 81 5.64 11.27 -0.40
C ILE A 81 6.92 11.64 0.32
N ILE A 82 7.19 10.97 1.44
CA ILE A 82 8.29 11.31 2.34
C ILE A 82 9.36 10.21 2.26
N GLU A 83 10.62 10.57 2.03
CA GLU A 83 11.75 9.65 2.17
C GLU A 83 12.49 9.97 3.48
N LEU A 84 12.50 8.99 4.37
CA LEU A 84 13.29 8.97 5.59
C LEU A 84 14.66 8.38 5.27
N GLN A 85 15.72 9.10 5.62
CA GLN A 85 17.09 8.61 5.49
C GLN A 85 17.54 8.06 6.83
N TYR A 86 18.14 6.88 6.84
CA TYR A 86 18.74 6.29 8.02
C TYR A 86 20.28 6.30 7.90
N LEU A 87 20.99 5.79 8.90
CA LEU A 87 22.44 5.59 8.80
C LEU A 87 22.77 4.62 7.66
N PHE A 88 23.98 4.76 7.09
CA PHE A 88 24.46 3.99 5.93
C PHE A 88 23.61 4.29 4.68
N PRO A 89 23.44 3.40 3.66
CA PRO A 89 22.62 3.71 2.49
C PRO A 89 21.12 3.41 2.70
N TYR A 90 20.67 3.18 3.94
CA TYR A 90 19.29 2.77 4.21
C TYR A 90 18.31 3.94 4.15
N LYS A 91 17.13 3.67 3.58
CA LYS A 91 16.06 4.63 3.43
C LYS A 91 14.70 3.95 3.39
N VAL A 92 13.67 4.67 3.83
CA VAL A 92 12.27 4.23 3.80
C VAL A 92 11.44 5.32 3.14
N THR A 93 10.57 4.94 2.23
CA THR A 93 9.60 5.86 1.62
C THR A 93 8.22 5.64 2.22
N LEU A 94 7.57 6.72 2.63
CA LEU A 94 6.25 6.75 3.23
C LEU A 94 5.30 7.55 2.34
N PHE A 95 4.06 7.07 2.24
CA PHE A 95 2.95 7.80 1.68
C PHE A 95 2.16 8.46 2.80
N LYS A 96 2.03 9.79 2.73
CA LYS A 96 1.13 10.54 3.60
C LYS A 96 -0.23 10.65 2.93
N CYS A 97 -1.25 10.10 3.57
CA CYS A 97 -2.55 9.94 2.96
C CYS A 97 -3.63 10.72 3.71
N GLU A 98 -4.56 11.29 2.96
CA GLU A 98 -5.84 11.74 3.49
C GLU A 98 -6.83 10.57 3.44
N TRP A 99 -6.97 9.86 4.55
CA TRP A 99 -7.85 8.70 4.65
C TRP A 99 -9.32 9.11 4.74
N PHE A 100 -10.18 8.45 3.95
CA PHE A 100 -11.63 8.61 4.05
C PHE A 100 -12.16 7.88 5.30
N ASP A 101 -13.08 8.52 6.03
CA ASP A 101 -13.76 7.88 7.16
C ASP A 101 -14.85 6.95 6.63
N LEU A 102 -14.51 5.67 6.51
CA LEU A 102 -15.34 4.59 5.97
C LEU A 102 -15.84 3.63 7.05
N ASP A 103 -16.09 4.14 8.26
CA ASP A 103 -16.63 3.37 9.37
C ASP A 103 -17.81 2.49 8.93
N PRO A 104 -17.71 1.15 9.06
CA PRO A 104 -18.80 0.24 8.73
C PRO A 104 -20.11 0.58 9.47
N LYS A 105 -20.03 1.19 10.66
CA LYS A 105 -21.20 1.63 11.45
C LYS A 105 -21.96 2.78 10.78
N LYS A 106 -21.31 3.56 9.89
CA LYS A 106 -21.88 4.75 9.24
C LYS A 106 -22.45 4.49 7.84
N LYS A 107 -22.41 3.25 7.35
CA LYS A 107 -22.87 2.85 6.00
C LYS A 107 -22.27 3.71 4.88
N ARG A 108 -20.95 3.95 4.95
CA ARG A 108 -20.20 4.79 4.00
C ARG A 108 -19.54 4.03 2.86
N VAL A 109 -19.74 2.72 2.82
CA VAL A 109 -19.32 1.84 1.74
C VAL A 109 -20.55 1.08 1.27
N ILE A 110 -20.81 1.09 -0.03
CA ILE A 110 -21.86 0.33 -0.69
C ILE A 110 -21.18 -0.55 -1.74
N LYS A 111 -21.42 -1.85 -1.66
CA LYS A 111 -21.04 -2.79 -2.74
C LYS A 111 -22.26 -3.00 -3.62
N ASP A 112 -22.18 -2.53 -4.86
CA ASP A 112 -23.23 -2.67 -5.87
C ASP A 112 -22.67 -3.46 -7.06
N HIS A 113 -23.03 -4.75 -7.13
CA HIS A 113 -22.40 -5.70 -8.06
C HIS A 113 -20.88 -5.72 -7.88
N ASN A 114 -20.13 -5.36 -8.93
CA ASN A 114 -18.67 -5.31 -8.92
C ASN A 114 -18.11 -3.92 -8.55
N LEU A 115 -18.98 -2.94 -8.26
CA LEU A 115 -18.58 -1.58 -7.93
C LEU A 115 -18.51 -1.40 -6.41
N THR A 116 -17.43 -0.76 -5.96
CA THR A 116 -17.30 -0.29 -4.58
C THR A 116 -17.53 1.20 -4.55
N CYS A 117 -18.67 1.64 -4.01
CA CYS A 117 -19.02 3.05 -3.86
C CYS A 117 -18.69 3.51 -2.44
N ILE A 118 -17.93 4.59 -2.30
CA ILE A 118 -17.48 5.13 -1.02
C ILE A 118 -17.94 6.59 -0.82
N ASP A 119 -18.35 6.93 0.40
CA ASP A 119 -18.65 8.31 0.81
C ASP A 119 -17.34 9.02 1.20
N VAL A 120 -16.93 9.99 0.39
CA VAL A 120 -15.65 10.71 0.54
C VAL A 120 -15.75 11.99 1.37
N SER A 121 -16.88 12.22 2.07
CA SER A 121 -17.09 13.45 2.85
C SER A 121 -16.34 13.48 4.18
N GLY A 122 -16.07 12.31 4.77
CA GLY A 122 -15.39 12.19 6.06
C GLY A 122 -13.88 11.95 5.93
N ARG A 123 -13.15 12.21 7.03
CA ARG A 123 -11.71 11.95 7.13
C ARG A 123 -11.37 11.24 8.44
N TRP A 124 -10.39 10.33 8.38
CA TRP A 124 -9.87 9.58 9.51
C TRP A 124 -8.35 9.65 9.60
N TYR A 125 -7.80 9.18 10.73
CA TYR A 125 -6.35 9.03 10.96
C TYR A 125 -5.51 10.25 10.59
N LYS A 126 -5.98 11.46 10.92
CA LYS A 126 -5.25 12.71 10.62
C LYS A 126 -3.90 12.78 11.33
N ASP A 127 -3.84 12.19 12.52
CA ASP A 127 -2.63 12.13 13.36
C ASP A 127 -1.76 10.91 13.06
N ASP A 128 -2.24 9.97 12.23
CA ASP A 128 -1.50 8.79 11.77
C ASP A 128 -1.73 8.53 10.26
N PRO A 129 -1.28 9.43 9.37
CA PRO A 129 -1.61 9.39 7.95
C PRO A 129 -0.67 8.53 7.11
N PHE A 130 0.32 7.86 7.73
CA PHE A 130 1.46 7.30 7.01
C PHE A 130 1.32 5.80 6.76
N VAL A 131 1.65 5.37 5.54
CA VAL A 131 1.83 3.97 5.17
C VAL A 131 3.13 3.81 4.40
N LEU A 132 3.70 2.60 4.40
CA LEU A 132 4.88 2.32 3.59
C LEU A 132 4.54 2.45 2.10
N ALA A 133 5.44 3.05 1.33
CA ALA A 133 5.37 3.07 -0.12
C ALA A 133 5.83 1.71 -0.68
N ASP A 134 5.05 0.67 -0.39
CA ASP A 134 5.27 -0.70 -0.81
C ASP A 134 4.08 -1.18 -1.66
N GLY A 135 4.37 -1.80 -2.81
CA GLY A 135 3.34 -2.17 -3.78
C GLY A 135 2.47 -3.35 -3.33
N GLN A 136 2.90 -4.13 -2.34
CA GLN A 136 2.04 -5.15 -1.72
C GLN A 136 1.02 -4.53 -0.77
N GLN A 137 1.40 -3.45 -0.06
CA GLN A 137 0.53 -2.81 0.93
C GLN A 137 -0.36 -1.74 0.32
N ALA A 138 0.17 -0.92 -0.60
CA ALA A 138 -0.52 0.23 -1.19
C ALA A 138 -0.84 0.01 -2.67
N GLN A 139 -2.11 -0.25 -2.95
CA GLN A 139 -2.63 -0.45 -4.31
C GLN A 139 -3.19 0.86 -4.86
N GLN A 140 -2.99 1.13 -6.15
CA GLN A 140 -3.55 2.32 -6.79
C GLN A 140 -5.07 2.17 -6.97
N VAL A 141 -5.80 3.25 -6.71
CA VAL A 141 -7.25 3.33 -6.89
C VAL A 141 -7.61 4.57 -7.71
N PHE A 142 -8.58 4.40 -8.61
CA PHE A 142 -9.23 5.50 -9.31
C PHE A 142 -10.59 5.80 -8.67
N TYR A 143 -10.90 7.08 -8.47
CA TYR A 143 -12.18 7.56 -7.93
C TYR A 143 -12.98 8.28 -9.03
N LEU A 144 -14.13 7.71 -9.40
CA LEU A 144 -15.09 8.27 -10.33
C LEU A 144 -16.29 8.88 -9.59
N ASP A 145 -16.91 9.91 -10.15
CA ASP A 145 -18.17 10.44 -9.61
C ASP A 145 -19.28 9.39 -9.65
N ASP A 146 -19.96 9.19 -8.52
CA ASP A 146 -21.12 8.31 -8.45
C ASP A 146 -22.41 9.10 -8.68
N TYR A 147 -22.96 8.97 -9.89
CA TYR A 147 -24.20 9.66 -10.27
C TYR A 147 -25.46 9.07 -9.63
N LYS A 148 -25.40 7.86 -9.05
CA LYS A 148 -26.53 7.18 -8.42
C LYS A 148 -26.72 7.64 -6.98
N PHE A 149 -25.64 7.74 -6.21
CA PHE A 149 -25.69 8.09 -4.78
C PHE A 149 -25.40 9.57 -4.48
N GLY A 150 -24.96 10.33 -5.49
CA GLY A 150 -24.80 11.79 -5.44
C GLY A 150 -23.36 12.25 -5.23
N SER A 151 -23.14 13.57 -5.24
CA SER A 151 -21.80 14.19 -5.37
C SER A 151 -20.76 13.81 -4.32
N LYS A 152 -21.19 13.40 -3.12
CA LYS A 152 -20.30 12.96 -2.03
C LYS A 152 -19.82 11.50 -2.17
N TRP A 153 -20.39 10.75 -3.11
CA TRP A 153 -20.03 9.36 -3.36
C TRP A 153 -19.10 9.26 -4.57
N LYS A 154 -18.13 8.35 -4.46
CA LYS A 154 -17.24 7.98 -5.55
C LYS A 154 -17.28 6.47 -5.76
N VAL A 155 -17.23 6.03 -7.01
CA VAL A 155 -16.86 4.65 -7.33
C VAL A 155 -15.35 4.53 -7.21
N ALA A 156 -14.89 3.63 -6.35
CA ALA A 156 -13.48 3.33 -6.12
C ALA A 156 -13.10 2.07 -6.89
N GLU A 157 -12.35 2.24 -7.97
CA GLU A 157 -11.88 1.15 -8.84
C GLU A 157 -10.41 0.85 -8.54
N LYS A 158 -10.13 -0.37 -8.08
CA LYS A 158 -8.75 -0.83 -7.88
C LYS A 158 -8.09 -1.05 -9.25
N MET A 159 -6.87 -0.56 -9.42
CA MET A 159 -6.14 -0.69 -10.67
C MET A 159 -5.35 -2.00 -10.72
N GLU A 160 -5.68 -2.84 -11.69
CA GLU A 160 -4.87 -4.00 -12.05
C GLU A 160 -3.85 -3.60 -13.13
N HIS A 161 -2.59 -3.47 -12.73
CA HIS A 161 -1.54 -3.09 -13.66
C HIS A 161 -1.11 -4.30 -14.49
N ARG A 162 -1.41 -4.26 -15.80
CA ARG A 162 -0.88 -5.22 -16.78
C ARG A 162 0.65 -5.27 -16.63
N HIS A 163 1.20 -6.47 -16.47
CA HIS A 163 2.63 -6.79 -16.24
C HIS A 163 3.15 -6.81 -14.79
N LEU A 164 2.30 -6.63 -13.78
CA LEU A 164 2.65 -6.95 -12.39
C LEU A 164 2.06 -8.32 -12.05
N TRP A 165 2.91 -9.36 -12.03
CA TRP A 165 2.49 -10.70 -11.59
C TRP A 165 2.62 -10.77 -10.07
N ASP A 166 1.50 -10.78 -9.36
CA ASP A 166 1.45 -11.29 -7.98
C ASP A 166 1.52 -12.81 -8.08
N VAL A 167 2.73 -13.36 -8.11
CA VAL A 167 2.94 -14.79 -7.93
C VAL A 167 2.89 -15.02 -6.42
N PRO A 168 1.88 -15.72 -5.88
CA PRO A 168 1.84 -16.03 -4.46
C PRO A 168 3.10 -16.83 -4.10
N GLU A 169 3.79 -16.46 -3.02
CA GLU A 169 4.78 -17.35 -2.42
C GLU A 169 4.02 -18.63 -2.03
N LEU A 170 4.29 -19.72 -2.74
CA LEU A 170 3.77 -21.02 -2.38
C LEU A 170 4.37 -21.35 -1.02
N GLU A 171 3.51 -21.50 0.00
CA GLU A 171 3.90 -22.16 1.24
C GLU A 171 4.57 -23.49 0.86
N GLU A 172 5.76 -23.78 1.40
CA GLU A 172 6.45 -25.04 1.18
C GLU A 172 5.54 -26.18 1.66
N ILE A 173 4.76 -26.76 0.73
CA ILE A 173 3.98 -27.96 1.00
C ILE A 173 5.01 -29.08 1.16
N GLU A 174 5.12 -29.63 2.37
CA GLU A 174 5.85 -30.87 2.62
C GLU A 174 5.41 -31.92 1.59
N GLU A 175 6.35 -32.35 0.74
CA GLU A 175 6.14 -33.36 -0.28
C GLU A 175 5.60 -34.65 0.36
N THR A 176 4.29 -34.87 0.26
CA THR A 176 3.69 -36.18 0.42
C THR A 176 3.06 -36.59 -0.91
N GLU A 177 3.91 -37.29 -1.67
CA GLU A 177 3.72 -38.13 -2.84
C GLU A 177 2.36 -38.21 -3.59
N THR A 178 2.53 -38.22 -4.92
CA THR A 178 1.66 -38.72 -6.01
C THR A 178 0.59 -37.80 -6.62
N TYR A 179 1.02 -36.83 -7.42
CA TYR A 179 0.23 -36.36 -8.56
C TYR A 179 0.46 -37.27 -9.77
N ARG A 180 -0.58 -38.02 -10.13
CA ARG A 180 -0.67 -38.67 -11.44
C ARG A 180 -0.77 -37.59 -12.51
N THR A 181 0.19 -37.57 -13.42
CA THR A 181 0.13 -36.83 -14.68
C THR A 181 -1.08 -37.28 -15.48
N THR A 182 -1.97 -36.33 -15.80
CA THR A 182 -2.77 -36.38 -17.03
C THR A 182 -2.64 -35.02 -17.70
N GLU A 183 -1.58 -34.88 -18.49
CA GLU A 183 -1.52 -33.87 -19.53
C GLU A 183 -2.50 -34.29 -20.63
N GLU A 184 -3.58 -33.54 -20.82
CA GLU A 184 -4.26 -33.51 -22.12
C GLU A 184 -4.43 -32.05 -22.55
N ALA A 185 -3.49 -31.62 -23.39
CA ALA A 185 -3.56 -30.34 -24.10
C ALA A 185 -4.60 -30.43 -25.23
N TYR A 186 -5.66 -29.62 -25.15
CA TYR A 186 -6.62 -29.48 -26.25
C TYR A 186 -6.13 -28.37 -27.20
N GLN A 187 -5.68 -28.74 -28.39
CA GLN A 187 -5.53 -27.81 -29.53
C GLN A 187 -6.86 -27.75 -30.30
N HIS A 188 -7.46 -26.57 -30.38
CA HIS A 188 -8.61 -26.32 -31.26
C HIS A 188 -8.09 -25.95 -32.65
N ASN A 189 -8.18 -26.88 -33.61
CA ASN A 189 -8.04 -26.56 -35.03
C ASN A 189 -9.40 -26.10 -35.55
N GLU A 190 -9.52 -24.83 -35.92
CA GLU A 190 -10.63 -24.36 -36.76
C GLU A 190 -10.35 -24.73 -38.22
N VAL A 191 -11.41 -25.21 -38.89
CA VAL A 191 -11.49 -25.54 -40.32
C VAL A 191 -11.95 -24.30 -41.09
#